data_AF-A0A1Y6KWM1-F1
#
_entry.id   AF-A0A1Y6KWM1-F1
#
_cell.length_a   1.000
_cell.length_b   1.000
_cell.length_c   1.000
_cell.angle_alpha   90.00
_cell.angle_beta   90.00
_cell.angle_gamma   90.00
#
_symmetry.space_group_name_H-M   'P 1'
#
loop_
_entity.id
_entity.type
_entity.pdbx_description
1 polymer ?
#
loop_
_entity_poly.entity_id
_entity_poly.type
_entity_poly.pdbx_seq_one_letter_code
_entity_poly.pdbx_strand_id
1 'polypeptide(L)'
;MSTYLLTWNPRVWPKEQFEIYYQKYTQGKILKWSCGTTKKILVGDNIFLLKQGKGNKGLIGSGVVTAAPYYAPHYQEEKRKEGKKSLYVDVKFDYLSNNQFKTPISRDELNAPEFISNIWDSQGSGKTIPANIADGLFDFWNSRIERNEQDFSGPDEAESSKLKEGGKKVITVNAYERNTKARRLCIEHWKYNCGVCNFHFEKTYGQLGKNYIHVHHLKPLSEINEEYDIDPVKDLRPVCPNCHAMLHRKQPALSIEELKEIYTIYNK
;
A
#
# COMPACT_ATOMS: atom_id res chain seq x y z
N MET A 1 -0.95 3.86 -23.45
CA MET A 1 -1.78 4.51 -22.42
C MET A 1 -1.05 5.76 -22.00
N SER A 2 -1.73 6.90 -21.84
CA SER A 2 -1.10 8.11 -21.35
C SER A 2 -1.09 8.13 -19.83
N THR A 3 -0.10 8.80 -19.25
CA THR A 3 0.04 8.92 -17.79
C THR A 3 -0.20 10.36 -17.39
N TYR A 4 -1.05 10.57 -16.38
CA TYR A 4 -1.40 11.91 -15.90
C TYR A 4 -1.06 12.10 -14.42
N LEU A 5 -0.70 13.33 -14.07
CA LEU A 5 -0.46 13.78 -12.72
C LEU A 5 -1.71 14.46 -12.16
N LEU A 6 -2.29 13.86 -11.13
CA LEU A 6 -3.29 14.47 -10.28
C LEU A 6 -2.61 15.03 -9.03
N THR A 7 -3.26 16.01 -8.40
CA THR A 7 -2.68 16.70 -7.25
C THR A 7 -3.64 16.71 -6.07
N TRP A 8 -3.07 16.66 -4.87
CA TRP A 8 -3.78 16.83 -3.61
C TRP A 8 -3.05 17.85 -2.76
N ASN A 9 -3.79 18.83 -2.22
CA ASN A 9 -3.22 19.88 -1.40
C ASN A 9 -3.83 19.88 0.01
N PRO A 10 -3.07 19.55 1.06
CA PRO A 10 -3.57 19.50 2.44
C PRO A 10 -4.05 20.86 2.97
N ARG A 11 -3.65 21.98 2.35
CA ARG A 11 -4.11 23.32 2.74
C ARG A 11 -5.52 23.63 2.25
N VAL A 12 -5.91 23.04 1.13
CA VAL A 12 -7.25 23.20 0.53
C VAL A 12 -8.17 22.08 1.01
N TRP A 13 -7.60 20.90 1.22
CA TRP A 13 -8.31 19.69 1.58
C TRP A 13 -7.75 19.13 2.89
N PRO A 14 -8.53 19.19 3.98
CA PRO A 14 -8.10 18.68 5.28
C PRO A 14 -7.76 17.19 5.25
N LYS A 15 -6.92 16.75 6.19
CA LYS A 15 -6.46 15.36 6.26
C LYS A 15 -7.62 14.39 6.51
N GLU A 16 -8.63 14.84 7.24
CA GLU A 16 -9.85 14.09 7.58
C GLU A 16 -10.63 13.73 6.31
N GLN A 17 -10.70 14.65 5.34
CA GLN A 17 -11.34 14.35 4.07
C GLN A 17 -10.52 13.37 3.23
N PHE A 18 -9.19 13.44 3.32
CA PHE A 18 -8.33 12.48 2.66
C PHE A 18 -8.46 11.08 3.28
N GLU A 19 -8.66 10.97 4.60
CA GLU A 19 -8.97 9.70 5.27
C GLU A 19 -10.25 9.08 4.73
N ILE A 20 -11.30 9.87 4.46
CA ILE A 20 -12.53 9.36 3.83
C ILE A 20 -12.25 8.77 2.44
N TYR A 21 -11.35 9.39 1.67
CA TYR A 21 -10.93 8.85 0.38
C TYR A 21 -10.14 7.55 0.55
N TYR A 22 -9.24 7.49 1.53
CA TYR A 22 -8.48 6.29 1.86
C TYR A 22 -9.40 5.13 2.28
N GLN A 23 -10.39 5.38 3.16
CA GLN A 23 -11.38 4.36 3.58
C GLN A 23 -12.26 3.86 2.41
N LYS A 24 -12.61 4.75 1.48
CA LYS A 24 -13.32 4.33 0.26
C LYS A 24 -12.42 3.48 -0.65
N TYR A 25 -11.15 3.86 -0.78
CA TYR A 25 -10.16 3.09 -1.51
C TYR A 25 -9.95 1.69 -0.90
N THR A 26 -9.84 1.56 0.43
CA THR A 26 -9.69 0.24 1.09
C THR A 26 -10.91 -0.66 0.90
N GLN A 27 -12.09 -0.06 0.68
CA GLN A 27 -13.31 -0.77 0.31
C GLN A 27 -13.40 -1.09 -1.20
N GLY A 28 -12.34 -0.83 -1.97
CA GLY A 28 -12.30 -1.04 -3.42
C GLY A 28 -13.17 -0.08 -4.22
N LYS A 29 -13.63 1.04 -3.62
CA LYS A 29 -14.51 2.00 -4.29
C LYS A 29 -13.72 2.89 -5.25
N ILE A 30 -14.40 3.25 -6.33
CA ILE A 30 -13.92 4.22 -7.30
C ILE A 30 -14.03 5.62 -6.68
N LEU A 31 -12.96 6.42 -6.83
CA LEU A 31 -12.87 7.76 -6.27
C LEU A 31 -13.00 8.82 -7.35
N LYS A 32 -13.84 9.82 -7.08
CA LYS A 32 -13.96 11.00 -7.93
C LYS A 32 -12.84 11.98 -7.64
N TRP A 33 -12.03 12.32 -8.64
CA TRP A 33 -10.92 13.26 -8.51
C TRP A 33 -11.00 14.40 -9.53
N SER A 34 -10.62 15.61 -9.12
CA SER A 34 -10.58 16.76 -10.04
C SER A 34 -9.41 16.63 -11.01
N CYS A 35 -9.66 16.81 -12.31
CA CYS A 35 -8.62 16.81 -13.35
C CYS A 35 -8.29 18.21 -13.88
N GLY A 36 -8.66 19.25 -13.13
CA GLY A 36 -8.43 20.63 -13.52
C GLY A 36 -9.27 21.02 -14.74
N THR A 37 -8.61 21.36 -15.85
CA THR A 37 -9.25 21.76 -17.11
C THR A 37 -9.05 20.73 -18.23
N THR A 38 -8.33 19.63 -17.98
CA THR A 38 -7.93 18.67 -19.01
C THR A 38 -9.07 17.75 -19.39
N LYS A 39 -9.54 17.84 -20.65
CA LYS A 39 -10.53 16.93 -21.25
C LYS A 39 -9.93 15.74 -22.00
N LYS A 40 -8.60 15.64 -22.01
CA LYS A 40 -7.85 14.66 -22.82
C LYS A 40 -7.71 13.28 -22.17
N ILE A 41 -8.04 13.16 -20.88
CA ILE A 41 -7.90 11.90 -20.14
C ILE A 41 -8.96 10.91 -20.67
N LEU A 42 -8.55 9.69 -20.95
CA LEU A 42 -9.40 8.61 -21.41
C LEU A 42 -9.52 7.51 -20.36
N VAL A 43 -10.55 6.68 -20.49
CA VAL A 43 -10.69 5.47 -19.67
C VAL A 43 -9.52 4.53 -19.99
N GLY A 44 -8.88 4.00 -18.96
CA GLY A 44 -7.67 3.17 -19.07
C GLY A 44 -6.36 3.94 -19.03
N ASP A 45 -6.38 5.27 -18.99
CA ASP A 45 -5.15 6.04 -18.75
C ASP A 45 -4.69 5.91 -17.30
N ASN A 46 -3.37 5.92 -17.12
CA ASN A 46 -2.77 5.80 -15.81
C ASN A 46 -2.68 7.17 -15.12
N ILE A 47 -2.73 7.16 -13.80
CA ILE A 47 -2.55 8.36 -12.99
C ILE A 47 -1.54 8.13 -11.87
N PHE A 48 -0.85 9.21 -11.52
CA PHE A 48 -0.15 9.36 -10.25
C PHE A 48 -0.76 10.50 -9.46
N LEU A 49 -0.81 10.36 -8.14
CA LEU A 49 -1.29 11.39 -7.23
C LEU A 49 -0.11 12.03 -6.48
N LEU A 50 0.08 13.33 -6.69
CA LEU A 50 1.10 14.13 -6.02
C LEU A 50 0.53 14.86 -4.81
N LYS A 51 1.18 14.71 -3.65
CA LYS A 51 0.93 15.55 -2.48
C LYS A 51 1.70 16.86 -2.57
N GLN A 52 0.97 17.96 -2.54
CA GLN A 52 1.49 19.33 -2.48
C GLN A 52 1.62 19.82 -1.01
N GLY A 53 2.14 21.04 -0.82
CA GLY A 53 2.20 21.70 0.50
C GLY A 53 3.48 21.40 1.30
N LYS A 54 3.64 21.99 2.51
CA LYS A 54 4.84 21.82 3.34
C LYS A 54 4.92 20.39 3.94
N GLY A 55 6.13 19.88 4.18
CA GLY A 55 6.39 18.52 4.72
C GLY A 55 6.68 17.48 3.63
N ASN A 56 6.33 16.21 3.87
CA ASN A 56 6.55 15.09 2.94
C ASN A 56 5.77 15.30 1.63
N LYS A 57 6.43 15.92 0.65
CA LYS A 57 5.94 16.08 -0.73
C LYS A 57 6.42 14.88 -1.54
N GLY A 58 5.59 14.42 -2.46
CA GLY A 58 5.91 13.27 -3.27
C GLY A 58 4.68 12.61 -3.85
N LEU A 59 4.92 11.55 -4.62
CA LEU A 59 3.85 10.71 -5.13
C LEU A 59 3.33 9.84 -3.99
N ILE A 60 2.01 9.84 -3.83
CA ILE A 60 1.27 9.20 -2.73
C ILE A 60 0.15 8.29 -3.24
N GLY A 61 -0.01 8.16 -4.55
CA GLY A 61 -1.00 7.25 -5.12
C GLY A 61 -0.73 6.94 -6.58
N SER A 62 -1.19 5.78 -7.03
CA SER A 62 -1.23 5.35 -8.42
C SER A 62 -2.59 4.71 -8.71
N GLY A 63 -3.03 4.79 -9.96
CA GLY A 63 -4.30 4.19 -10.35
C GLY A 63 -4.59 4.29 -11.84
N VAL A 64 -5.80 3.86 -12.20
CA VAL A 64 -6.32 3.87 -13.56
C VAL A 64 -7.63 4.63 -13.63
N VAL A 65 -7.81 5.40 -14.69
CA VAL A 65 -9.06 6.12 -14.95
C VAL A 65 -10.14 5.15 -15.40
N THR A 66 -11.29 5.21 -14.73
CA THR A 66 -12.48 4.39 -15.01
C THR A 66 -13.61 5.18 -15.67
N ALA A 67 -13.63 6.51 -15.53
CA ALA A 67 -14.53 7.39 -16.29
C ALA A 67 -13.79 8.62 -16.82
N ALA A 68 -14.02 8.92 -18.10
CA ALA A 68 -13.48 10.09 -18.78
C ALA A 68 -14.02 11.41 -18.18
N PRO A 69 -13.36 12.56 -18.43
CA PRO A 69 -13.68 13.82 -17.79
C PRO A 69 -15.14 14.27 -17.94
N TYR A 70 -15.82 14.48 -16.81
CA TYR A 70 -17.20 14.96 -16.76
C TYR A 70 -17.33 16.17 -15.84
N TYR A 71 -18.32 17.03 -16.11
CA TYR A 71 -18.59 18.19 -15.27
C TYR A 71 -19.46 17.78 -14.07
N ALA A 72 -18.99 18.11 -12.86
CA ALA A 72 -19.79 18.01 -11.65
C ALA A 72 -19.70 19.31 -10.85
N PRO A 73 -20.56 19.52 -9.83
CA PRO A 73 -20.51 20.71 -9.00
C PRO A 73 -19.10 20.98 -8.47
N HIS A 74 -18.70 22.26 -8.46
CA HIS A 74 -17.36 22.66 -8.04
C HIS A 74 -17.07 22.15 -6.62
N TYR A 75 -15.82 21.77 -6.39
CA TYR A 75 -15.40 21.11 -5.14
C TYR A 75 -15.39 22.05 -3.93
N GLN A 76 -15.19 23.36 -4.16
CA GLN A 76 -15.39 24.43 -3.17
C GLN A 76 -16.86 24.81 -3.03
N GLU A 77 -17.36 24.79 -1.80
CA GLU A 77 -18.75 25.10 -1.45
C GLU A 77 -19.21 26.48 -1.94
N GLU A 78 -18.40 27.52 -1.72
CA GLU A 78 -18.71 28.90 -2.13
C GLU A 78 -18.92 28.99 -3.65
N LYS A 79 -18.02 28.38 -4.43
CA LYS A 79 -18.15 28.33 -5.90
C LYS A 79 -19.29 27.43 -6.36
N ARG A 80 -19.64 26.41 -5.58
CA ARG A 80 -20.80 25.54 -5.85
C ARG A 80 -22.10 26.33 -5.71
N LYS A 81 -22.22 27.17 -4.68
CA LYS A 81 -23.36 28.08 -4.48
C LYS A 81 -23.49 29.10 -5.61
N GLU A 82 -22.36 29.51 -6.20
CA GLU A 82 -22.33 30.33 -7.42
C GLU A 82 -22.63 29.55 -8.73
N GLY A 83 -22.98 28.25 -8.65
CA GLY A 83 -23.29 27.42 -9.81
C GLY A 83 -22.09 26.97 -10.65
N LYS A 84 -20.86 27.22 -10.18
CA LYS A 84 -19.65 26.80 -10.91
C LYS A 84 -19.51 25.28 -10.90
N LYS A 85 -18.96 24.74 -11.99
CA LYS A 85 -18.67 23.32 -12.18
C LYS A 85 -17.16 23.11 -12.28
N SER A 86 -16.68 21.93 -11.86
CA SER A 86 -15.31 21.47 -12.07
C SER A 86 -15.33 20.20 -12.92
N LEU A 87 -14.20 19.94 -13.58
CA LEU A 87 -14.02 18.73 -14.37
C LEU A 87 -13.44 17.63 -13.48
N TYR A 88 -14.09 16.47 -13.48
CA TYR A 88 -13.70 15.31 -12.67
C TYR A 88 -13.48 14.09 -13.53
N VAL A 89 -12.64 13.20 -13.05
CA VAL A 89 -12.45 11.84 -13.54
C VAL A 89 -12.70 10.88 -12.41
N ASP A 90 -13.16 9.70 -12.74
CA ASP A 90 -13.29 8.63 -11.76
C ASP A 90 -12.07 7.72 -11.85
N VAL A 91 -11.41 7.53 -10.72
CA VAL A 91 -10.13 6.83 -10.62
C VAL A 91 -10.31 5.62 -9.72
N LYS A 92 -9.90 4.47 -10.22
CA LYS A 92 -9.64 3.31 -9.41
C LYS A 92 -8.16 3.35 -9.01
N PHE A 93 -7.91 3.62 -7.73
CA PHE A 93 -6.54 3.61 -7.21
C PHE A 93 -6.09 2.17 -7.00
N ASP A 94 -4.87 1.88 -7.44
CA ASP A 94 -4.17 0.62 -7.15
C ASP A 94 -3.33 0.74 -5.88
N TYR A 95 -2.85 1.95 -5.60
CA TYR A 95 -2.23 2.32 -4.34
C TYR A 95 -2.63 3.74 -3.97
N LEU A 96 -2.96 3.95 -2.70
CA LEU A 96 -3.14 5.28 -2.11
C LEU A 96 -2.55 5.26 -0.70
N SER A 97 -1.69 6.22 -0.37
CA SER A 97 -1.10 6.33 0.96
C SER A 97 -2.17 6.68 1.99
N ASN A 98 -1.98 6.21 3.23
CA ASN A 98 -2.82 6.56 4.38
C ASN A 98 -2.56 8.01 4.86
N ASN A 99 -3.26 8.43 5.93
CA ASN A 99 -3.13 9.78 6.52
C ASN A 99 -1.72 10.14 7.08
N GLN A 100 -0.82 9.16 7.19
CA GLN A 100 0.58 9.42 7.55
C GLN A 100 1.37 9.96 6.35
N PHE A 101 0.77 9.97 5.15
CA PHE A 101 1.34 10.45 3.90
C PHE A 101 2.74 9.88 3.67
N LYS A 102 2.87 8.55 3.80
CA LYS A 102 4.04 7.84 3.29
C LYS A 102 4.16 8.22 1.82
N THR A 103 5.31 8.74 1.40
CA THR A 103 5.59 9.12 0.02
C THR A 103 6.49 8.05 -0.58
N PRO A 104 5.95 7.02 -1.27
CA PRO A 104 6.77 6.00 -1.93
C PRO A 104 7.90 6.59 -2.78
N ILE A 105 7.62 7.72 -3.43
CA ILE A 105 8.61 8.52 -4.13
C ILE A 105 8.53 9.96 -3.59
N SER A 106 9.60 10.41 -2.96
CA SER A 106 9.73 11.75 -2.41
C SER A 106 10.01 12.81 -3.49
N ARG A 107 9.83 14.08 -3.15
CA ARG A 107 10.16 15.19 -4.05
C ARG A 107 11.63 15.21 -4.46
N ASP A 108 12.53 14.83 -3.56
CA ASP A 108 13.97 14.82 -3.82
C ASP A 108 14.34 13.76 -4.86
N GLU A 109 13.70 12.60 -4.82
CA GLU A 109 13.87 11.54 -5.83
C GLU A 109 13.29 11.93 -7.18
N LEU A 110 12.18 12.70 -7.21
CA LEU A 110 11.64 13.26 -8.45
C LEU A 110 12.54 14.35 -9.07
N ASN A 111 13.54 14.85 -8.34
CA ASN A 111 14.55 15.78 -8.85
C ASN A 111 15.80 15.06 -9.39
N ALA A 112 15.85 13.73 -9.31
CA ALA A 112 16.92 12.96 -9.92
C ALA A 112 16.91 13.14 -11.46
N PRO A 113 18.08 13.10 -12.13
CA PRO A 113 18.19 13.35 -13.58
C PRO A 113 17.23 12.54 -14.45
N GLU A 114 16.90 11.32 -14.03
CA GLU A 114 15.97 10.41 -14.71
C GLU A 114 14.50 10.84 -14.64
N PHE A 115 14.11 11.60 -13.61
CA PHE A 115 12.72 12.01 -13.37
C PHE A 115 12.51 13.51 -13.42
N ILE A 116 13.58 14.31 -13.55
CA ILE A 116 13.51 15.77 -13.46
C ILE A 116 12.54 16.35 -14.48
N SER A 117 11.52 17.04 -13.99
CA SER A 117 10.50 17.68 -14.82
C SER A 117 9.79 18.79 -14.06
N ASN A 118 9.38 19.82 -14.80
CA ASN A 118 8.61 20.95 -14.26
C ASN A 118 7.17 20.57 -13.86
N ILE A 119 6.70 19.38 -14.26
CA ILE A 119 5.34 18.90 -13.92
C ILE A 119 5.16 18.69 -12.41
N TRP A 120 6.24 18.37 -11.68
CA TRP A 120 6.20 18.11 -10.24
C TRP A 120 5.91 19.35 -9.40
N ASP A 121 6.09 20.55 -9.96
CA ASP A 121 5.77 21.83 -9.31
C ASP A 121 4.36 22.33 -9.65
N SER A 122 3.61 21.56 -10.44
CA SER A 122 2.30 21.97 -10.90
C SER A 122 1.33 22.18 -9.73
N GLN A 123 0.67 23.34 -9.73
CA GLN A 123 -0.36 23.69 -8.75
C GLN A 123 -1.74 23.11 -9.09
N GLY A 124 -1.92 22.54 -10.29
CA GLY A 124 -3.19 22.01 -10.77
C GLY A 124 -3.10 20.55 -11.23
N SER A 125 -4.17 19.79 -11.05
CA SER A 125 -4.29 18.42 -11.53
C SER A 125 -4.49 18.36 -13.05
N GLY A 126 -4.18 17.20 -13.65
CA GLY A 126 -4.45 16.91 -15.07
C GLY A 126 -3.28 17.21 -16.00
N LYS A 127 -2.04 17.25 -15.49
CA LYS A 127 -0.83 17.40 -16.32
C LYS A 127 -0.42 16.05 -16.90
N THR A 128 -0.04 16.01 -18.16
CA THR A 128 0.49 14.79 -18.79
C THR A 128 1.93 14.58 -18.33
N ILE A 129 2.25 13.37 -17.87
CA ILE A 129 3.61 12.92 -17.59
C ILE A 129 4.19 12.42 -18.92
N PRO A 130 5.36 12.96 -19.37
CA PRO A 130 6.02 12.49 -20.58
C PRO A 130 6.29 10.98 -20.54
N ALA A 131 6.08 10.28 -21.65
CA ALA A 131 6.20 8.82 -21.72
C ALA A 131 7.60 8.33 -21.29
N ASN A 132 8.66 9.04 -21.68
CA ASN A 132 10.04 8.74 -21.31
C ASN A 132 10.31 8.81 -19.80
N ILE A 133 9.49 9.55 -19.06
CA ILE A 133 9.55 9.62 -17.59
C ILE A 133 8.61 8.58 -16.98
N ALA A 134 7.42 8.40 -17.57
CA ALA A 134 6.37 7.53 -17.04
C ALA A 134 6.85 6.07 -16.89
N ASP A 135 7.53 5.52 -17.88
CA ASP A 135 7.94 4.10 -17.87
C ASP A 135 8.91 3.82 -16.71
N GLY A 136 10.01 4.58 -16.62
CA GLY A 136 10.97 4.45 -15.51
C GLY A 136 10.35 4.79 -14.14
N LEU A 137 9.36 5.69 -14.12
CA LEU A 137 8.64 6.04 -12.89
C LEU A 137 7.76 4.89 -12.40
N PHE A 138 7.12 4.13 -13.30
CA PHE A 138 6.38 2.92 -12.93
C PHE A 138 7.30 1.85 -12.38
N ASP A 139 8.44 1.59 -13.02
CA ASP A 139 9.41 0.60 -12.53
C ASP A 139 9.95 1.00 -11.15
N PHE A 140 10.28 2.28 -10.97
CA PHE A 140 10.75 2.79 -9.70
C PHE A 140 9.65 2.73 -8.63
N TRP A 141 8.42 3.13 -8.98
CA TRP A 141 7.25 3.02 -8.12
C TRP A 141 6.98 1.59 -7.69
N ASN A 142 6.95 0.65 -8.64
CA ASN A 142 6.77 -0.78 -8.42
C ASN A 142 7.87 -1.32 -7.50
N SER A 143 9.14 -0.99 -7.75
CA SER A 143 10.23 -1.40 -6.85
C SER A 143 10.10 -0.84 -5.42
N ARG A 144 9.41 0.29 -5.24
CA ARG A 144 9.18 0.92 -3.93
C ARG A 144 7.99 0.31 -3.20
N ILE A 145 6.93 -0.05 -3.92
CA ILE A 145 5.82 -0.82 -3.35
C ILE A 145 6.25 -2.27 -3.09
N GLU A 146 7.00 -2.92 -3.99
CA GLU A 146 7.56 -4.28 -3.87
C GLU A 146 8.65 -4.40 -2.79
N ARG A 147 9.53 -3.40 -2.60
CA ARG A 147 10.43 -3.38 -1.42
C ARG A 147 9.68 -3.20 -0.10
N ASN A 148 8.43 -2.75 -0.13
CA ASN A 148 7.53 -2.78 1.02
C ASN A 148 6.71 -4.09 1.10
N GLU A 149 6.82 -5.03 0.13
CA GLU A 149 6.14 -6.33 0.09
C GLU A 149 6.92 -7.48 0.75
N GLN A 150 8.06 -7.21 1.41
CA GLN A 150 8.77 -8.21 2.23
C GLN A 150 8.14 -8.45 3.63
N ASP A 151 6.88 -8.03 3.82
CA ASP A 151 6.04 -8.32 4.98
C ASP A 151 4.79 -9.12 4.52
N PHE A 152 4.98 -10.44 4.31
CA PHE A 152 3.95 -11.39 3.87
C PHE A 152 3.06 -11.83 5.06
N SER A 153 1.76 -11.53 4.99
CA SER A 153 0.69 -12.25 5.71
C SER A 153 -0.30 -12.81 4.68
N GLY A 154 -0.64 -14.09 4.83
CA GLY A 154 -1.37 -14.89 3.83
C GLY A 154 -2.82 -14.43 3.59
N PRO A 155 -3.44 -14.86 2.48
CA PRO A 155 -4.77 -14.39 2.08
C PRO A 155 -5.90 -15.10 2.84
N ASP A 156 -6.81 -14.31 3.43
CA ASP A 156 -8.14 -14.78 3.81
C ASP A 156 -9.03 -14.88 2.56
N GLU A 157 -9.59 -16.08 2.35
CA GLU A 157 -10.45 -16.39 1.21
C GLU A 157 -11.88 -15.87 1.45
N ALA A 158 -12.28 -14.84 0.72
CA ALA A 158 -13.69 -14.64 0.41
C ALA A 158 -14.08 -15.58 -0.75
N GLU A 159 -15.02 -16.49 -0.47
CA GLU A 159 -15.64 -17.39 -1.44
C GLU A 159 -16.31 -16.59 -2.56
N SER A 160 -15.98 -16.95 -3.81
CA SER A 160 -16.74 -16.54 -4.99
C SER A 160 -16.93 -17.77 -5.86
N SER A 161 -18.14 -18.31 -5.84
CA SER A 161 -18.58 -19.43 -6.65
C SER A 161 -18.75 -19.00 -8.11
N LYS A 162 -17.69 -19.16 -8.91
CA LYS A 162 -17.71 -19.45 -10.35
C LYS A 162 -16.28 -19.66 -10.84
N LEU A 163 -15.93 -20.90 -11.15
CA LEU A 163 -14.62 -21.29 -11.67
C LEU A 163 -14.47 -20.76 -13.11
N LYS A 164 -13.68 -19.68 -13.25
CA LYS A 164 -13.02 -19.32 -14.50
C LYS A 164 -11.53 -19.24 -14.23
N GLU A 165 -10.77 -20.11 -14.88
CA GLU A 165 -9.32 -20.14 -14.80
C GLU A 165 -8.72 -18.89 -15.48
N GLY A 166 -7.70 -18.28 -14.88
CA GLY A 166 -7.00 -17.10 -15.44
C GLY A 166 -7.47 -15.71 -14.97
N GLY A 167 -8.41 -15.63 -14.03
CA GLY A 167 -8.80 -14.34 -13.42
C GLY A 167 -7.78 -13.85 -12.39
N LYS A 168 -7.15 -12.70 -12.62
CA LYS A 168 -6.32 -12.01 -11.61
C LYS A 168 -7.22 -11.56 -10.45
N LYS A 169 -7.16 -12.28 -9.34
CA LYS A 169 -7.83 -11.91 -8.08
C LYS A 169 -6.90 -10.92 -7.35
N VAL A 170 -7.27 -9.65 -7.30
CA VAL A 170 -6.54 -8.65 -6.50
C VAL A 170 -7.00 -8.82 -5.06
N ILE A 171 -6.09 -9.25 -4.20
CA ILE A 171 -6.33 -9.49 -2.77
C ILE A 171 -5.90 -8.22 -2.02
N THR A 172 -6.81 -7.63 -1.25
CA THR A 172 -6.53 -6.44 -0.44
C THR A 172 -5.98 -6.88 0.92
N VAL A 173 -4.68 -6.68 1.16
CA VAL A 173 -4.02 -7.05 2.42
C VAL A 173 -3.98 -5.81 3.33
N ASN A 174 -4.63 -5.90 4.50
CA ASN A 174 -4.64 -4.86 5.52
C ASN A 174 -3.29 -4.88 6.27
N ALA A 175 -2.41 -3.93 5.97
CA ALA A 175 -1.09 -3.82 6.60
C ALA A 175 -1.18 -3.21 8.00
N TYR A 176 -1.19 -4.08 9.01
CA TYR A 176 -1.06 -3.71 10.41
C TYR A 176 0.30 -4.18 10.94
N GLU A 177 1.38 -3.50 10.58
CA GLU A 177 2.67 -3.73 11.27
C GLU A 177 3.49 -2.43 11.36
N ARG A 178 3.52 -1.88 12.58
CA ARG A 178 3.82 -0.47 12.86
C ARG A 178 5.25 -0.18 13.34
N ASN A 179 6.18 -1.16 13.41
CA ASN A 179 7.52 -0.89 13.97
C ASN A 179 8.66 -1.74 13.38
N THR A 180 9.35 -1.20 12.37
CA THR A 180 10.56 -1.80 11.76
C THR A 180 11.71 -2.00 12.75
N LYS A 181 11.78 -1.21 13.84
CA LYS A 181 12.79 -1.40 14.90
C LYS A 181 12.51 -2.66 15.71
N ALA A 182 11.24 -2.92 16.03
CA ALA A 182 10.84 -4.12 16.75
C ALA A 182 11.14 -5.39 15.95
N ARG A 183 10.85 -5.40 14.65
CA ARG A 183 11.24 -6.51 13.75
C ARG A 183 12.75 -6.76 13.76
N ARG A 184 13.56 -5.70 13.62
CA ARG A 184 15.03 -5.84 13.63
C ARG A 184 15.53 -6.41 14.95
N LEU A 185 15.04 -5.90 16.08
CA LEU A 185 15.44 -6.36 17.41
C LEU A 185 15.02 -7.83 17.65
N CYS A 186 13.83 -8.22 17.19
CA CYS A 186 13.35 -9.60 17.23
C CYS A 186 14.30 -10.53 16.44
N ILE A 187 14.65 -10.17 15.21
CA ILE A 187 15.54 -10.97 14.35
C ILE A 187 16.99 -10.97 14.88
N GLU A 188 17.47 -9.86 15.45
CA GLU A 188 18.79 -9.81 16.07
C GLU A 188 18.90 -10.79 17.24
N HIS A 189 17.83 -10.95 18.02
CA HIS A 189 17.75 -11.86 19.15
C HIS A 189 17.52 -13.32 18.73
N TRP A 190 16.45 -13.59 17.98
CA TRP A 190 15.98 -14.94 17.63
C TRP A 190 16.62 -15.53 16.35
N LYS A 191 17.31 -14.70 15.57
CA LYS A 191 17.90 -15.03 14.26
C LYS A 191 16.83 -15.41 13.21
N TYR A 192 17.28 -15.94 12.07
CA TYR A 192 16.45 -16.35 10.94
C TYR A 192 15.99 -17.82 11.03
N ASN A 193 15.79 -18.34 12.24
CA ASN A 193 15.24 -19.68 12.44
C ASN A 193 13.75 -19.57 12.78
N CYS A 194 12.91 -20.37 12.13
CA CYS A 194 11.49 -20.43 12.47
C CYS A 194 11.27 -21.01 13.88
N GLY A 195 10.52 -20.31 14.73
CA GLY A 195 10.20 -20.75 16.08
C GLY A 195 9.33 -22.02 16.17
N VAL A 196 8.68 -22.42 15.07
CA VAL A 196 7.82 -23.61 14.97
C VAL A 196 8.60 -24.80 14.42
N CYS A 197 9.01 -24.72 13.14
CA CYS A 197 9.62 -25.85 12.42
C CYS A 197 11.15 -25.78 12.30
N ASN A 198 11.79 -24.76 12.87
CA ASN A 198 13.25 -24.53 12.81
C ASN A 198 13.83 -24.37 11.39
N PHE A 199 12.99 -24.11 10.39
CA PHE A 199 13.41 -23.86 9.02
C PHE A 199 14.24 -22.56 8.91
N HIS A 200 15.30 -22.58 8.10
CA HIS A 200 16.17 -21.44 7.85
C HIS A 200 16.42 -21.26 6.34
N PHE A 201 15.89 -20.17 5.78
CA PHE A 201 15.89 -19.93 4.33
C PHE A 201 17.30 -19.86 3.74
N GLU A 202 18.22 -19.11 4.34
CA GLU A 202 19.59 -19.01 3.81
C GLU A 202 20.35 -20.35 3.82
N LYS A 203 20.10 -21.21 4.81
CA LYS A 203 20.74 -22.53 4.89
C LYS A 203 20.19 -23.49 3.84
N THR A 204 18.91 -23.38 3.51
CA THR A 204 18.24 -24.27 2.55
C THR A 204 18.37 -23.79 1.10
N TYR A 205 18.20 -22.49 0.85
CA TYR A 205 18.14 -21.90 -0.49
C TYR A 205 19.36 -21.02 -0.83
N GLY A 206 20.36 -20.95 0.05
CA GLY A 206 21.54 -20.11 -0.14
C GLY A 206 21.18 -18.62 -0.20
N GLN A 207 21.82 -17.90 -1.12
CA GLN A 207 21.69 -16.45 -1.25
C GLN A 207 20.24 -15.98 -1.50
N LEU A 208 19.41 -16.79 -2.16
CA LEU A 208 17.99 -16.49 -2.39
C LEU A 208 17.19 -16.37 -1.08
N GLY A 209 17.60 -17.13 -0.05
CA GLY A 209 16.94 -17.15 1.25
C GLY A 209 17.52 -16.14 2.25
N LYS A 210 18.46 -15.28 1.83
CA LYS A 210 19.12 -14.34 2.73
C LYS A 210 18.15 -13.28 3.24
N ASN A 211 18.21 -13.01 4.54
CA ASN A 211 17.35 -12.04 5.24
C ASN A 211 15.83 -12.30 5.13
N TYR A 212 15.43 -13.52 4.77
CA TYR A 212 14.03 -13.86 4.53
C TYR A 212 13.45 -14.69 5.69
N ILE A 213 12.64 -14.05 6.52
CA ILE A 213 11.78 -14.67 7.54
C ILE A 213 10.67 -13.70 7.94
N HIS A 214 9.50 -14.20 8.33
CA HIS A 214 8.41 -13.37 8.86
C HIS A 214 8.53 -13.25 10.36
N VAL A 215 7.91 -12.23 10.94
CA VAL A 215 7.81 -12.06 12.39
C VAL A 215 6.33 -12.06 12.75
N HIS A 216 5.95 -12.91 13.69
CA HIS A 216 4.57 -13.08 14.14
C HIS A 216 4.39 -12.46 15.52
N HIS A 217 3.27 -11.77 15.72
CA HIS A 217 2.86 -11.22 17.01
C HIS A 217 2.19 -12.29 17.86
N LEU A 218 2.75 -12.59 19.03
CA LEU A 218 2.21 -13.58 19.95
C LEU A 218 0.93 -13.11 20.65
N LYS A 219 0.70 -11.80 20.73
CA LYS A 219 -0.54 -11.20 21.26
C LYS A 219 -1.31 -10.54 20.12
N PRO A 220 -2.61 -10.85 19.94
CA PRO A 220 -3.42 -10.23 18.90
C PRO A 220 -3.65 -8.74 19.20
N LEU A 221 -3.21 -7.87 18.28
CA LEU A 221 -3.35 -6.42 18.38
C LEU A 221 -4.81 -5.94 18.38
N SER A 222 -5.78 -6.81 18.10
CA SER A 222 -7.21 -6.52 18.16
C SER A 222 -7.75 -6.34 19.59
N GLU A 223 -7.04 -6.83 20.60
CA GLU A 223 -7.44 -6.69 22.01
C GLU A 223 -6.83 -5.44 22.68
N ILE A 224 -5.86 -4.79 22.02
CA ILE A 224 -5.09 -3.69 22.58
C ILE A 224 -5.61 -2.38 21.97
N ASN A 225 -6.58 -1.76 22.64
CA ASN A 225 -7.24 -0.52 22.21
C ASN A 225 -6.44 0.77 22.55
N GLU A 226 -5.16 0.66 22.95
CA GLU A 226 -4.29 1.77 23.34
C GLU A 226 -2.87 1.60 22.76
N GLU A 227 -2.08 2.68 22.69
CA GLU A 227 -0.66 2.61 22.32
C GLU A 227 0.09 1.70 23.32
N TYR A 228 0.55 0.53 22.86
CA TYR A 228 1.29 -0.44 23.67
C TYR A 228 2.76 -0.51 23.25
N ASP A 229 3.66 -0.46 24.22
CA ASP A 229 5.09 -0.68 24.02
C ASP A 229 5.35 -2.16 23.71
N ILE A 230 5.62 -2.45 22.45
CA ILE A 230 5.92 -3.80 21.99
C ILE A 230 7.31 -4.25 22.50
N ASP A 231 7.36 -5.40 23.17
CA ASP A 231 8.62 -6.06 23.53
C ASP A 231 9.06 -6.98 22.36
N PRO A 232 10.13 -6.65 21.62
CA PRO A 232 10.55 -7.41 20.45
C PRO A 232 10.98 -8.86 20.74
N VAL A 233 11.26 -9.18 22.00
CA VAL A 233 11.70 -10.51 22.41
C VAL A 233 10.52 -11.33 22.92
N LYS A 234 9.61 -10.71 23.68
CA LYS A 234 8.47 -11.39 24.31
C LYS A 234 7.22 -11.42 23.45
N ASP A 235 6.96 -10.38 22.66
CA ASP A 235 5.70 -10.23 21.91
C ASP A 235 5.84 -10.66 20.44
N LEU A 236 7.08 -10.89 19.97
CA LEU A 236 7.38 -11.22 18.57
C LEU A 236 8.18 -12.52 18.44
N ARG A 237 7.91 -13.27 17.37
CA ARG A 237 8.70 -14.46 17.03
C ARG A 237 8.94 -14.63 15.54
N PRO A 238 10.16 -14.96 15.10
CA PRO A 238 10.40 -15.29 13.70
C PRO A 238 9.73 -16.61 13.32
N VAL A 239 9.00 -16.62 12.21
CA VAL A 239 8.32 -17.79 11.67
C VAL A 239 8.47 -17.84 10.15
N CYS A 240 8.51 -19.03 9.55
CA CYS A 240 8.51 -19.15 8.10
C CYS A 240 7.12 -18.82 7.52
N PRO A 241 7.01 -18.44 6.23
CA PRO A 241 5.73 -18.19 5.56
C PRO A 241 4.68 -19.28 5.75
N ASN A 242 5.09 -20.55 5.70
CA ASN A 242 4.19 -21.69 5.83
C ASN A 242 3.62 -21.78 7.25
N CYS A 243 4.48 -21.71 8.28
CA CYS A 243 4.02 -21.72 9.67
C CYS A 243 3.22 -20.46 9.99
N HIS A 244 3.60 -19.29 9.45
CA HIS A 244 2.85 -18.06 9.62
C HIS A 244 1.41 -18.21 9.12
N ALA A 245 1.24 -18.76 7.91
CA ALA A 245 -0.07 -19.04 7.35
C ALA A 245 -0.88 -20.03 8.21
N MET A 246 -0.23 -21.05 8.79
CA MET A 246 -0.91 -22.02 9.66
C MET A 246 -1.35 -21.42 11.00
N LEU A 247 -0.57 -20.50 11.58
CA LEU A 247 -0.96 -19.80 12.82
C LEU A 247 -2.26 -19.01 12.63
N HIS A 248 -2.43 -18.38 11.47
CA HIS A 248 -3.61 -17.58 11.14
C HIS A 248 -4.76 -18.35 10.49
N ARG A 249 -4.66 -19.69 10.37
CA ARG A 249 -5.73 -20.49 9.72
C ARG A 249 -7.01 -20.59 10.56
N LYS A 250 -6.96 -20.22 11.85
CA LYS A 250 -8.11 -20.12 12.76
C LYS A 250 -8.16 -18.72 13.37
N GLN A 251 -9.36 -18.33 13.82
CA GLN A 251 -9.56 -17.10 14.58
C GLN A 251 -10.22 -17.43 15.92
N PRO A 252 -9.59 -17.11 17.07
CA PRO A 252 -8.27 -16.48 17.22
C PRO A 252 -7.11 -17.33 16.69
N ALA A 253 -5.99 -16.68 16.37
CA ALA A 253 -4.79 -17.34 15.83
C ALA A 253 -4.26 -18.38 16.82
N LEU A 254 -3.71 -19.48 16.30
CA LEU A 254 -3.06 -20.51 17.11
C LEU A 254 -1.78 -19.95 17.74
N SER A 255 -1.44 -20.44 18.93
CA SER A 255 -0.14 -20.21 19.53
C SER A 255 0.97 -20.98 18.81
N ILE A 256 2.21 -20.53 18.99
CA ILE A 256 3.39 -21.21 18.42
C ILE A 256 3.54 -22.61 19.02
N GLU A 257 3.24 -22.75 20.30
CA GLU A 257 3.28 -24.01 21.04
C GLU A 257 2.28 -25.01 20.45
N GLU A 258 1.03 -24.61 20.25
CA GLU A 258 -0.01 -25.47 19.65
C GLU A 258 0.37 -25.91 18.23
N LEU A 259 0.84 -24.97 17.38
CA LEU A 259 1.24 -25.34 16.02
C LEU A 259 2.48 -26.25 16.01
N LYS A 260 3.40 -26.07 16.96
CA LYS A 260 4.58 -26.91 17.10
C LYS A 260 4.25 -28.33 17.54
N GLU A 261 3.26 -28.50 18.41
CA GLU A 261 2.74 -29.83 18.77
C GLU A 261 2.17 -30.54 17.55
N ILE A 262 1.30 -29.86 16.78
CA ILE A 262 0.72 -30.40 15.55
C ILE A 262 1.84 -30.77 14.56
N TYR A 263 2.81 -29.89 14.34
CA TYR A 263 3.91 -30.14 13.42
C TYR A 263 4.76 -31.35 13.82
N THR A 264 5.01 -31.54 15.12
CA THR A 264 5.84 -32.62 15.66
C THR A 264 5.14 -33.98 15.62
N ILE A 265 3.81 -34.04 15.72
CA ILE A 265 3.04 -35.29 15.63
C ILE A 265 3.15 -35.92 14.24
N TYR A 266 3.18 -35.10 13.18
CA TYR A 266 3.10 -35.57 11.79
C TYR A 266 4.41 -35.55 11.00
N ASN A 267 5.51 -35.00 11.55
CA ASN A 267 6.83 -34.95 10.91
C ASN A 267 7.92 -35.69 11.71
N LYS A 268 7.52 -36.72 12.47
CA LYS A 268 8.43 -37.67 13.12
C LYS A 268 8.69 -38.88 12.22
#